data_AF-A0A8W8NCI6-F1
#
_entry.id   AF-A0A8W8NCI6-F1
#
_cell.length_a   1.000
_cell.length_b   1.000
_cell.length_c   1.000
_cell.angle_alpha   90.00
_cell.angle_beta   90.00
_cell.angle_gamma   90.00
#
_symmetry.space_group_name_H-M   'P 1'
#
loop_
_entity.id
_entity.type
_entity.pdbx_description
1 polymer ?
#
loop_
_entity_poly.entity_id
_entity_poly.type
_entity_poly.pdbx_seq_one_letter_code
_entity_poly.pdbx_strand_id
1 'polypeptide(L)'
;AINGLFLLKVPYWIRYVVNAMLMIIGLIGVAFAFDFWFALVCIVVVGSSAAFGENVALGYLRLFPSKCVNAWSSGTGMAGVLGSAIYIIFGCSIGESNDKSQLKTLTKYAFLLTLPAVAVYLIAYFVIIKAPKTDDTFHRGDPSIQKPLNEEERSLLHGSDEGALTVESTLHRLRRCWGLVWWLSLNLCAVYLFEYVAQGCASKVRPASEYNKGCPELFAALSFCYQAGVFVSRSSVQLFQIKRVEVLSVLQFLNMVLWIFDVHYKFIPVYLLPALMIYVGLLGGASYVNIFYLLLHEDKYPEEDREFCINIVSLFITGGIVLGTALETVLFNTVLESD
;
A
#
# COMPACT_ATOMS: atom_id res chain seq x y z
N ALA A 1 6.39 -5.39 13.67
CA ALA A 1 7.36 -5.98 14.62
C ALA A 1 6.87 -7.32 15.20
N ILE A 2 5.69 -7.38 15.85
CA ILE A 2 5.17 -8.62 16.49
C ILE A 2 4.97 -9.78 15.48
N ASN A 3 4.54 -9.47 14.26
CA ASN A 3 4.37 -10.47 13.19
C ASN A 3 5.70 -11.12 12.75
N GLY A 4 6.83 -10.41 12.82
CA GLY A 4 8.11 -10.93 12.31
C GLY A 4 8.67 -12.10 13.10
N LEU A 5 8.46 -12.13 14.42
CA LEU A 5 9.06 -13.15 15.31
C LEU A 5 8.24 -14.45 15.36
N PHE A 6 6.91 -14.37 15.36
CA PHE A 6 6.05 -15.56 15.40
C PHE A 6 5.83 -16.19 14.03
N LEU A 7 5.79 -15.40 12.95
CA LEU A 7 5.46 -15.94 11.63
C LEU A 7 6.55 -16.86 11.12
N LEU A 8 7.83 -16.61 11.40
CA LEU A 8 8.97 -17.39 10.86
C LEU A 8 8.82 -18.91 11.07
N LYS A 9 8.18 -19.35 12.16
CA LYS A 9 7.98 -20.76 12.49
C LYS A 9 6.77 -21.40 11.79
N VAL A 10 5.87 -20.61 11.21
CA VAL A 10 4.66 -21.08 10.55
C VAL A 10 4.92 -21.25 9.05
N PRO A 11 4.59 -22.38 8.41
CA PRO A 11 4.80 -22.57 6.98
C PRO A 11 3.93 -21.60 6.14
N TYR A 12 4.46 -21.16 5.00
CA TYR A 12 3.81 -20.13 4.16
C TYR A 12 2.39 -20.50 3.73
N TRP A 13 2.10 -21.77 3.44
CA TRP A 13 0.78 -22.18 3.00
C TRP A 13 -0.31 -21.89 4.04
N ILE A 14 0.00 -22.07 5.34
CA ILE A 14 -0.92 -21.72 6.43
C ILE A 14 -1.15 -20.21 6.44
N ARG A 15 -0.08 -19.42 6.30
CA ARG A 15 -0.18 -17.96 6.31
C ARG A 15 -1.05 -17.43 5.17
N TYR A 16 -0.89 -17.97 3.95
CA TYR A 16 -1.70 -17.60 2.79
C TYR A 16 -3.18 -17.98 2.97
N VAL A 17 -3.46 -19.19 3.47
CA VAL A 17 -4.84 -19.66 3.72
C VAL A 17 -5.50 -18.84 4.83
N VAL A 18 -4.83 -18.62 5.96
CA VAL A 18 -5.33 -17.79 7.06
C VAL A 18 -5.62 -16.37 6.57
N ASN A 19 -4.71 -15.77 5.79
CA ASN A 19 -4.93 -14.45 5.23
C ASN A 19 -6.16 -14.41 4.31
N ALA A 20 -6.30 -15.39 3.41
CA ALA A 20 -7.44 -15.45 2.50
C ALA A 20 -8.77 -15.61 3.25
N MET A 21 -8.80 -16.43 4.30
CA MET A 21 -9.99 -16.58 5.15
C MET A 21 -10.35 -15.27 5.86
N LEU A 22 -9.37 -14.57 6.44
CA LEU A 22 -9.59 -13.25 7.06
C LEU A 22 -10.12 -12.23 6.04
N MET A 23 -9.56 -12.21 4.83
CA MET A 23 -10.02 -11.33 3.76
C MET A 23 -11.46 -11.64 3.34
N ILE A 24 -11.82 -12.92 3.15
CA ILE A 24 -13.18 -13.34 2.78
C ILE A 24 -14.19 -12.95 3.88
N ILE A 25 -13.86 -13.24 5.15
CA ILE A 25 -14.72 -12.88 6.29
C ILE A 25 -14.92 -11.37 6.36
N GLY A 26 -13.84 -10.59 6.19
CA GLY A 26 -13.90 -9.14 6.17
C GLY A 26 -14.77 -8.61 5.03
N LEU A 27 -14.54 -9.04 3.79
CA LEU A 27 -15.26 -8.58 2.60
C LEU A 27 -16.76 -8.93 2.65
N ILE A 28 -17.11 -10.16 3.03
CA ILE A 28 -18.51 -10.57 3.22
C ILE A 28 -19.14 -9.78 4.37
N GLY A 29 -18.41 -9.60 5.47
CA GLY A 29 -18.86 -8.80 6.61
C GLY A 29 -19.21 -7.37 6.23
N VAL A 30 -18.36 -6.68 5.46
CA VAL A 30 -18.64 -5.32 4.97
C VAL A 30 -19.83 -5.33 4.00
N ALA A 31 -19.91 -6.31 3.08
CA ALA A 31 -20.99 -6.39 2.10
C ALA A 31 -22.39 -6.59 2.72
N PHE A 32 -22.47 -7.22 3.88
CA PHE A 32 -23.72 -7.51 4.60
C PHE A 32 -23.85 -6.79 5.95
N ALA A 33 -23.11 -5.68 6.14
CA ALA A 33 -23.12 -4.97 7.40
C ALA A 33 -24.51 -4.43 7.76
N PHE A 34 -24.96 -4.72 8.98
CA PHE A 34 -26.28 -4.33 9.50
C PHE A 34 -26.26 -2.99 10.25
N ASP A 35 -25.13 -2.63 10.85
CA ASP A 35 -24.92 -1.35 11.51
C ASP A 35 -23.53 -0.76 11.22
N PHE A 36 -23.33 0.48 11.65
CA PHE A 36 -22.08 1.22 11.46
C PHE A 36 -20.90 0.57 12.19
N TRP A 37 -21.11 0.08 13.41
CA TRP A 37 -20.03 -0.48 14.24
C TRP A 37 -19.53 -1.82 13.71
N PHE A 38 -20.43 -2.66 13.24
CA PHE A 38 -20.13 -3.91 12.57
C PHE A 38 -19.40 -3.65 11.26
N ALA A 39 -19.83 -2.68 10.45
CA ALA A 39 -19.11 -2.27 9.25
C ALA A 39 -17.67 -1.84 9.59
N LEU A 40 -17.49 -1.05 10.66
CA LEU A 40 -16.18 -0.60 11.13
C LEU A 40 -15.28 -1.79 11.53
N VAL A 41 -15.80 -2.74 12.31
CA VAL A 41 -15.06 -3.95 12.70
C VAL A 41 -14.64 -4.76 11.47
N CYS A 42 -15.55 -4.95 10.51
CA CYS A 42 -15.22 -5.68 9.28
C CYS A 42 -14.16 -4.95 8.43
N ILE A 43 -14.20 -3.61 8.34
CA ILE A 43 -13.16 -2.80 7.68
C ILE A 43 -11.81 -2.97 8.37
N VAL A 44 -11.78 -2.99 9.71
CA VAL A 44 -10.55 -3.26 10.48
C VAL A 44 -10.01 -4.66 10.18
N VAL A 45 -10.88 -5.67 10.05
CA VAL A 45 -10.48 -7.03 9.66
C VAL A 45 -9.90 -7.06 8.24
N VAL A 46 -10.54 -6.39 7.27
CA VAL A 46 -10.02 -6.25 5.89
C VAL A 46 -8.66 -5.56 5.89
N GLY A 47 -8.51 -4.44 6.59
CA GLY A 47 -7.24 -3.71 6.69
C GLY A 47 -6.13 -4.52 7.36
N SER A 48 -6.47 -5.25 8.43
CA SER A 48 -5.54 -6.16 9.11
C SER A 48 -5.11 -7.31 8.20
N SER A 49 -6.03 -7.87 7.42
CA SER A 49 -5.72 -8.89 6.41
C SER A 49 -4.88 -8.33 5.27
N ALA A 50 -5.13 -7.11 4.78
CA ALA A 50 -4.29 -6.47 3.77
C ALA A 50 -2.85 -6.30 4.26
N ALA A 51 -2.66 -5.76 5.47
CA ALA A 51 -1.34 -5.59 6.08
C ALA A 51 -0.64 -6.93 6.36
N PHE A 52 -1.38 -7.93 6.85
CA PHE A 52 -0.85 -9.28 7.08
C PHE A 52 -0.45 -9.95 5.75
N GLY A 53 -1.31 -9.89 4.74
CA GLY A 53 -1.08 -10.43 3.41
C GLY A 53 0.13 -9.84 2.70
N GLU A 54 0.30 -8.51 2.79
CA GLU A 54 1.49 -7.84 2.24
C GLU A 54 2.77 -8.37 2.87
N ASN A 55 2.80 -8.50 4.20
CA ASN A 55 3.96 -9.06 4.90
C ASN A 55 4.25 -10.52 4.50
N VAL A 56 3.21 -11.35 4.37
CA VAL A 56 3.34 -12.74 3.96
C VAL A 56 3.86 -12.85 2.52
N ALA A 57 3.34 -12.04 1.61
CA ALA A 57 3.75 -12.03 0.21
C ALA A 57 5.18 -11.50 0.03
N LEU A 58 5.52 -10.37 0.63
CA LEU A 58 6.88 -9.82 0.60
C LEU A 58 7.89 -10.78 1.25
N GLY A 59 7.51 -11.45 2.34
CA GLY A 59 8.33 -12.50 2.96
C GLY A 59 8.59 -13.67 2.01
N TYR A 60 7.56 -14.13 1.29
CA TYR A 60 7.67 -15.23 0.33
C TYR A 60 8.47 -14.85 -0.92
N LEU A 61 8.35 -13.60 -1.38
CA LEU A 61 9.07 -13.07 -2.54
C LEU A 61 10.59 -13.05 -2.36
N ARG A 62 11.11 -13.17 -1.13
CA ARG A 62 12.55 -13.30 -0.85
C ARG A 62 13.17 -14.57 -1.43
N LEU A 63 12.35 -15.59 -1.69
CA LEU A 63 12.80 -16.83 -2.34
C LEU A 63 13.02 -16.63 -3.85
N PHE A 64 12.71 -15.44 -4.39
CA PHE A 64 12.74 -15.14 -5.81
C PHE A 64 13.70 -13.99 -6.12
N PRO A 65 14.14 -13.85 -7.39
CA PRO A 65 14.98 -12.74 -7.80
C PRO A 65 14.32 -11.38 -7.57
N SER A 66 15.13 -10.33 -7.37
CA SER A 66 14.71 -8.96 -7.06
C SER A 66 13.70 -8.37 -8.06
N LYS A 67 13.69 -8.86 -9.30
CA LYS A 67 12.70 -8.49 -10.34
C LYS A 67 11.25 -8.80 -9.92
N CYS A 68 11.03 -9.82 -9.09
CA CYS A 68 9.71 -10.21 -8.61
C CYS A 68 9.12 -9.20 -7.62
N VAL A 69 9.95 -8.45 -6.88
CA VAL A 69 9.49 -7.36 -5.99
C VAL A 69 8.92 -6.20 -6.81
N ASN A 70 9.51 -5.92 -7.98
CA ASN A 70 8.98 -4.91 -8.90
C ASN A 70 7.63 -5.37 -9.51
N ALA A 71 7.52 -6.65 -9.87
CA ALA A 71 6.25 -7.21 -10.35
C ALA A 71 5.15 -7.13 -9.27
N TRP A 72 5.49 -7.37 -8.01
CA TRP A 72 4.60 -7.17 -6.86
C TRP A 72 4.14 -5.71 -6.74
N SER A 73 5.07 -4.75 -6.76
CA SER A 73 4.74 -3.32 -6.71
C SER A 73 3.81 -2.92 -7.86
N SER A 74 4.08 -3.37 -9.08
CA SER A 74 3.21 -3.14 -10.24
C SER A 74 1.81 -3.76 -10.05
N GLY A 75 1.72 -4.98 -9.52
CA GLY A 75 0.44 -5.67 -9.27
C GLY A 75 -0.43 -4.93 -8.25
N THR A 76 0.16 -4.38 -7.20
CA THR A 76 -0.58 -3.56 -6.22
C THR A 76 -1.12 -2.25 -6.82
N GLY A 77 -0.38 -1.62 -7.76
CA GLY A 77 -0.90 -0.48 -8.52
C GLY A 77 -2.07 -0.85 -9.43
N MET A 78 -1.97 -1.98 -10.13
CA MET A 78 -3.05 -2.50 -10.98
C MET A 78 -4.32 -2.83 -10.16
N ALA A 79 -4.15 -3.35 -8.94
CA ALA A 79 -5.27 -3.63 -8.05
C ALA A 79 -6.07 -2.35 -7.71
N GLY A 80 -5.40 -1.20 -7.55
CA GLY A 80 -6.07 0.09 -7.36
C GLY A 80 -6.90 0.54 -8.58
N VAL A 81 -6.34 0.37 -9.78
CA VAL A 81 -7.03 0.68 -11.04
C VAL A 81 -8.25 -0.22 -11.22
N LEU A 82 -8.10 -1.53 -10.99
CA LEU A 82 -9.22 -2.47 -11.09
C LEU A 82 -10.29 -2.19 -10.03
N GLY A 83 -9.91 -1.91 -8.79
CA GLY A 83 -10.86 -1.58 -7.71
C GLY A 83 -11.69 -0.33 -8.02
N SER A 84 -11.03 0.75 -8.45
CA SER A 84 -11.72 1.98 -8.86
C SER A 84 -12.57 1.81 -10.13
N ALA A 85 -12.10 1.03 -11.11
CA ALA A 85 -12.87 0.70 -12.30
C ALA A 85 -14.14 -0.09 -11.99
N ILE A 86 -14.05 -1.10 -11.10
CA ILE A 86 -15.22 -1.86 -10.63
C ILE A 86 -16.24 -0.92 -10.00
N TYR A 87 -15.80 -0.02 -9.12
CA TYR A 87 -16.68 0.96 -8.49
C TYR A 87 -17.38 1.85 -9.51
N ILE A 88 -16.63 2.38 -10.49
CA ILE A 88 -17.18 3.20 -11.59
C ILE A 88 -18.19 2.41 -12.42
N ILE A 89 -17.82 1.23 -12.95
CA ILE A 89 -18.66 0.46 -13.87
C ILE A 89 -19.99 0.10 -13.22
N PHE A 90 -19.95 -0.37 -11.97
CA PHE A 90 -21.17 -0.72 -11.24
C PHE A 90 -21.95 0.51 -10.79
N GLY A 91 -21.28 1.59 -10.40
CA GLY A 91 -21.93 2.86 -10.07
C GLY A 91 -22.71 3.42 -11.25
N CYS A 92 -22.12 3.34 -12.45
CA CYS A 92 -22.76 3.76 -13.69
C CYS A 92 -23.92 2.83 -14.11
N SER A 93 -23.84 1.53 -13.82
CA SER A 93 -24.85 0.54 -14.19
C SER A 93 -26.11 0.57 -13.30
N ILE A 94 -26.02 1.07 -12.07
CA ILE A 94 -27.12 1.03 -11.09
C ILE A 94 -28.02 2.29 -11.16
N GLY A 95 -27.59 3.32 -11.89
CA GLY A 95 -28.38 4.53 -12.17
C GLY A 95 -28.34 5.58 -11.06
N GLU A 96 -28.33 6.86 -11.45
CA GLU A 96 -28.30 8.03 -10.57
C GLU A 96 -29.61 8.19 -9.78
N SER A 97 -29.76 7.53 -8.64
CA SER A 97 -30.66 8.06 -7.62
C SER A 97 -29.95 8.13 -6.27
N ASN A 98 -30.04 9.29 -5.62
CA ASN A 98 -29.42 9.61 -4.33
C ASN A 98 -30.01 8.82 -3.14
N ASP A 99 -30.60 7.65 -3.39
CA ASP A 99 -31.23 6.86 -2.35
C ASP A 99 -30.17 6.06 -1.57
N LYS A 100 -30.25 6.12 -0.24
CA LYS A 100 -29.35 5.38 0.67
C LYS A 100 -29.40 3.88 0.41
N SER A 101 -30.51 3.39 -0.14
CA SER A 101 -30.69 1.99 -0.56
C SER A 101 -29.76 1.59 -1.71
N GLN A 102 -29.53 2.49 -2.68
CA GLN A 102 -28.68 2.23 -3.85
C GLN A 102 -27.20 2.29 -3.49
N LEU A 103 -26.77 3.22 -2.65
CA LEU A 103 -25.39 3.28 -2.15
C LEU A 103 -24.99 2.00 -1.38
N LYS A 104 -25.90 1.48 -0.54
CA LYS A 104 -25.70 0.18 0.12
C LYS A 104 -25.59 -0.96 -0.88
N THR A 105 -26.40 -0.94 -1.93
CA THR A 105 -26.39 -1.95 -2.99
C THR A 105 -25.10 -1.90 -3.81
N LEU A 106 -24.66 -0.72 -4.21
CA LEU A 106 -23.39 -0.49 -4.91
C LEU A 106 -22.20 -0.98 -4.07
N THR A 107 -22.15 -0.56 -2.81
CA THR A 107 -21.10 -0.96 -1.87
C THR A 107 -21.06 -2.48 -1.71
N LYS A 108 -22.22 -3.12 -1.52
CA LYS A 108 -22.35 -4.58 -1.43
C LYS A 108 -21.76 -5.27 -2.65
N TYR A 109 -22.13 -4.87 -3.87
CA TYR A 109 -21.63 -5.51 -5.09
C TYR A 109 -20.15 -5.21 -5.34
N ALA A 110 -19.67 -4.01 -5.04
CA ALA A 110 -18.25 -3.66 -5.16
C ALA A 110 -17.38 -4.61 -4.32
N PHE A 111 -17.74 -4.83 -3.06
CA PHE A 111 -17.00 -5.75 -2.17
C PHE A 111 -17.17 -7.23 -2.55
N LEU A 112 -18.34 -7.64 -3.01
CA LEU A 112 -18.56 -9.02 -3.50
C LEU A 112 -17.76 -9.31 -4.77
N LEU A 113 -17.62 -8.35 -5.69
CA LEU A 113 -16.86 -8.54 -6.92
C LEU A 113 -15.34 -8.57 -6.70
N THR A 114 -14.86 -8.11 -5.54
CA THR A 114 -13.48 -8.35 -5.10
C THR A 114 -13.23 -9.76 -4.58
N LEU A 115 -14.26 -10.55 -4.23
CA LEU A 115 -14.06 -11.93 -3.72
C LEU A 115 -13.35 -12.87 -4.71
N PRO A 116 -13.67 -12.87 -6.03
CA PRO A 116 -12.90 -13.62 -7.02
C PRO A 116 -11.39 -13.34 -7.00
N ALA A 117 -10.97 -12.12 -6.65
CA ALA A 117 -9.55 -11.79 -6.54
C ALA A 117 -8.85 -12.57 -5.41
N VAL A 118 -9.57 -12.90 -4.33
CA VAL A 118 -9.04 -13.76 -3.25
C VAL A 118 -8.84 -15.20 -3.74
N ALA A 119 -9.74 -15.70 -4.58
CA ALA A 119 -9.55 -17.01 -5.22
C ALA A 119 -8.34 -17.00 -6.16
N VAL A 120 -8.18 -15.95 -6.97
CA VAL A 120 -6.98 -15.75 -7.81
C VAL A 120 -5.71 -15.69 -6.97
N TYR A 121 -5.73 -15.00 -5.83
CA TYR A 121 -4.61 -14.95 -4.89
C TYR A 121 -4.18 -16.34 -4.38
N LEU A 122 -5.15 -17.19 -4.00
CA LEU A 122 -4.87 -18.57 -3.59
C LEU A 122 -4.38 -19.45 -4.74
N ILE A 123 -5.00 -19.36 -5.91
CA ILE A 123 -4.57 -20.09 -7.11
C ILE A 123 -3.16 -19.68 -7.50
N ALA A 124 -2.84 -18.38 -7.46
CA ALA A 124 -1.52 -17.87 -7.77
C ALA A 124 -0.46 -18.49 -6.84
N TYR A 125 -0.73 -18.56 -5.53
CA TYR A 125 0.18 -19.20 -4.59
C TYR A 125 0.34 -20.71 -4.81
N PHE A 126 -0.75 -21.47 -4.94
CA PHE A 126 -0.67 -22.93 -5.01
C PHE A 126 -0.25 -23.48 -6.39
N VAL A 127 -0.59 -22.79 -7.48
CA VAL A 127 -0.46 -23.30 -8.84
C VAL A 127 0.63 -22.58 -9.63
N ILE A 128 0.64 -21.25 -9.57
CA ILE A 128 1.44 -20.40 -10.47
C ILE A 128 2.85 -20.18 -9.90
N ILE A 129 2.94 -19.75 -8.64
CA ILE A 129 4.19 -19.33 -8.01
C ILE A 129 4.81 -20.52 -7.29
N LYS A 130 5.65 -21.28 -8.00
CA LYS A 130 6.44 -22.37 -7.41
C LYS A 130 7.77 -21.83 -6.93
N ALA A 131 8.04 -21.94 -5.63
CA ALA A 131 9.36 -21.65 -5.09
C ALA A 131 10.43 -22.49 -5.81
N PRO A 132 11.59 -21.91 -6.16
CA PRO A 132 12.69 -22.66 -6.74
C PRO A 132 13.08 -23.81 -5.78
N LYS A 133 13.16 -25.03 -6.32
CA LYS A 133 13.66 -26.19 -5.56
C LYS A 133 15.15 -25.99 -5.32
N THR A 134 15.61 -26.28 -4.12
CA THR A 134 16.99 -26.04 -3.64
C THR A 134 18.08 -26.84 -4.37
N ASP A 135 17.77 -27.61 -5.42
CA ASP A 135 18.69 -28.60 -6.02
C ASP A 135 18.99 -28.44 -7.52
N ASP A 136 18.46 -27.42 -8.22
CA ASP A 136 18.80 -27.24 -9.63
C ASP A 136 19.62 -25.97 -9.87
N THR A 137 20.92 -26.20 -10.13
CA THR A 137 21.92 -25.32 -10.76
C THR A 137 22.58 -24.22 -9.92
N PHE A 138 23.59 -24.64 -9.18
CA PHE A 138 24.82 -23.87 -8.95
C PHE A 138 25.47 -23.52 -10.31
N HIS A 139 25.95 -22.28 -10.46
CA HIS A 139 26.51 -21.60 -11.66
C HIS A 139 25.45 -21.06 -12.64
N ARG A 140 25.30 -19.74 -12.91
CA ARG A 140 26.33 -18.69 -13.05
C ARG A 140 25.69 -17.28 -12.97
N GLY A 141 26.16 -16.41 -12.06
CA GLY A 141 26.00 -14.94 -12.18
C GLY A 141 25.23 -14.16 -11.11
N ASP A 142 25.64 -14.21 -9.83
CA ASP A 142 25.99 -13.04 -8.98
C ASP A 142 26.47 -13.56 -7.59
N PRO A 143 27.65 -13.21 -7.02
CA PRO A 143 28.20 -13.88 -5.84
C PRO A 143 27.70 -13.40 -4.47
N SER A 144 26.65 -12.59 -4.36
CA SER A 144 26.36 -11.87 -3.09
C SER A 144 25.30 -12.48 -2.18
N ILE A 145 24.39 -13.36 -2.62
CA ILE A 145 23.25 -13.75 -1.76
C ILE A 145 23.02 -15.26 -1.77
N GLN A 146 23.90 -16.02 -1.11
CA GLN A 146 23.55 -17.33 -0.55
C GLN A 146 24.70 -17.90 0.27
N LYS A 147 24.60 -17.82 1.60
CA LYS A 147 25.15 -18.87 2.47
C LYS A 147 23.98 -19.69 3.01
N PRO A 148 24.03 -21.03 2.94
CA PRO A 148 23.12 -21.87 3.70
C PRO A 148 23.35 -21.59 5.20
N LEU A 149 22.28 -21.59 6.01
CA LEU A 149 22.39 -21.40 7.47
C LEU A 149 23.43 -22.38 8.03
N ASN A 150 24.44 -21.86 8.73
CA ASN A 150 25.46 -22.65 9.40
C ASN A 150 24.84 -23.41 10.58
N GLU A 151 25.31 -24.64 10.84
CA GLU A 151 24.89 -25.47 11.98
C GLU A 151 25.06 -24.79 13.35
N GLU A 152 25.90 -23.74 13.45
CA GLU A 152 26.04 -22.89 14.63
C GLU A 152 24.74 -22.14 15.00
N GLU A 153 23.96 -21.65 14.02
CA GLU A 153 22.68 -20.98 14.29
C GLU A 153 21.60 -21.95 14.80
N ARG A 154 21.71 -23.23 14.45
CA ARG A 154 20.86 -24.31 14.99
C ARG A 154 21.17 -24.61 16.46
N SER A 155 22.43 -24.45 16.86
CA SER A 155 22.87 -24.69 18.24
C SER A 155 22.51 -23.55 19.20
N LEU A 156 22.39 -22.32 18.69
CA LEU A 156 21.99 -21.15 19.49
C LEU A 156 20.52 -21.23 19.95
N LEU A 157 19.64 -21.86 19.16
CA LEU A 157 18.20 -22.00 19.46
C LEU A 157 17.86 -22.96 20.62
N HIS A 158 18.84 -23.67 21.18
CA HIS A 158 18.61 -24.70 22.21
C HIS A 158 19.25 -24.39 23.58
N GLY A 159 19.87 -23.23 23.77
CA GLY A 159 20.48 -22.82 25.03
C GLY A 159 19.62 -21.83 25.80
N SER A 160 18.94 -22.32 26.84
CA SER A 160 18.11 -21.55 27.77
C SER A 160 18.90 -20.46 28.51
N ASP A 161 19.06 -19.27 27.91
CA ASP A 161 19.39 -17.98 28.57
C ASP A 161 19.19 -16.78 27.60
N GLU A 162 18.19 -16.86 26.70
CA GLU A 162 18.06 -15.98 25.51
C GLU A 162 17.40 -14.60 25.75
N GLY A 163 16.81 -14.31 26.91
CA GLY A 163 15.86 -13.20 27.06
C GLY A 163 16.45 -11.78 27.08
N ALA A 164 17.65 -11.59 27.64
CA ALA A 164 18.25 -10.25 27.80
C ALA A 164 19.20 -9.87 26.64
N LEU A 165 19.92 -10.84 26.09
CA LEU A 165 20.92 -10.65 25.03
C LEU A 165 20.28 -10.38 23.64
N THR A 166 19.10 -10.98 23.38
CA THR A 166 18.34 -10.74 22.13
C THR A 166 17.71 -9.34 22.06
N VAL A 167 17.34 -8.74 23.20
CA VAL A 167 16.73 -7.41 23.23
C VAL A 167 17.78 -6.33 22.97
N GLU A 168 18.94 -6.41 23.62
CA GLU A 168 20.03 -5.44 23.45
C GLU A 168 20.58 -5.45 22.02
N SER A 169 20.72 -6.63 21.41
CA SER A 169 21.09 -6.77 19.99
C SER A 169 20.02 -6.24 19.03
N THR A 170 18.73 -6.47 19.31
CA THR A 170 17.62 -5.94 18.49
C THR A 170 17.54 -4.41 18.58
N LEU A 171 17.74 -3.83 19.77
CA LEU A 171 17.70 -2.38 19.98
C LEU A 171 18.89 -1.68 19.30
N HIS A 172 20.07 -2.29 19.33
CA HIS A 172 21.22 -1.83 18.57
C HIS A 172 20.99 -1.86 17.06
N ARG A 173 20.42 -2.94 16.53
CA ARG A 173 20.04 -3.04 15.11
C ARG A 173 18.98 -2.01 14.75
N LEU A 174 18.01 -1.78 15.63
CA LEU A 174 16.99 -0.73 15.45
C LEU A 174 17.61 0.65 15.38
N ARG A 175 18.47 1.01 16.33
CA ARG A 175 19.14 2.31 16.34
C ARG A 175 20.01 2.53 15.09
N ARG A 176 20.71 1.49 14.65
CA ARG A 176 21.51 1.52 13.41
C ARG A 176 20.65 1.73 12.18
N CYS A 177 19.64 0.88 11.99
CA CYS A 177 18.73 0.95 10.85
C CYS A 177 17.98 2.28 10.82
N TRP A 178 17.52 2.75 11.99
CA TRP A 178 16.84 4.04 12.13
C TRP A 178 17.69 5.17 11.58
N GLY A 179 18.97 5.28 11.97
CA GLY A 179 19.88 6.31 11.45
C GLY A 179 20.10 6.22 9.93
N LEU A 180 20.07 5.03 9.35
CA LEU A 180 20.29 4.81 7.92
C LEU A 180 19.07 5.18 7.06
N VAL A 181 17.86 4.85 7.53
CA VAL A 181 16.62 5.00 6.75
C VAL A 181 15.81 6.22 7.13
N TRP A 182 16.09 6.87 8.26
CA TRP A 182 15.29 7.99 8.79
C TRP A 182 14.91 9.01 7.74
N TRP A 183 15.88 9.40 6.91
CA TRP A 183 15.65 10.40 5.87
C TRP A 183 14.74 9.92 4.74
N LEU A 184 14.87 8.67 4.29
CA LEU A 184 13.96 8.06 3.32
C LEU A 184 12.56 7.87 3.92
N SER A 185 12.50 7.43 5.17
CA SER A 185 11.25 7.27 5.93
C SER A 185 10.47 8.57 6.06
N LEU A 186 11.15 9.68 6.37
CA LEU A 186 10.51 10.99 6.46
C LEU A 186 9.96 11.45 5.11
N ASN A 187 10.74 11.29 4.03
CA ASN A 187 10.28 11.62 2.69
C ASN A 187 9.05 10.80 2.28
N LEU A 188 9.07 9.49 2.57
CA LEU A 188 7.94 8.61 2.27
C LEU A 188 6.70 9.03 3.08
N CYS A 189 6.86 9.26 4.38
CA CYS A 189 5.79 9.75 5.25
C CYS A 189 5.18 11.05 4.73
N ALA A 190 6.03 12.00 4.35
CA ALA A 190 5.61 13.30 3.83
C ALA A 190 4.82 13.16 2.53
N VAL A 191 5.29 12.36 1.56
CA VAL A 191 4.57 12.13 0.30
C VAL A 191 3.19 11.52 0.55
N TYR A 192 3.10 10.50 1.42
CA TYR A 192 1.83 9.87 1.76
C TYR A 192 0.89 10.80 2.53
N LEU A 193 1.41 11.65 3.41
CA LEU A 193 0.63 12.69 4.09
C LEU A 193 0.04 13.66 3.06
N PHE A 194 0.87 14.23 2.19
CA PHE A 194 0.48 15.23 1.21
C PHE A 194 -0.49 14.68 0.16
N GLU A 195 -0.29 13.44 -0.31
CA GLU A 195 -1.19 12.82 -1.28
C GLU A 195 -2.57 12.53 -0.71
N TYR A 196 -2.67 12.09 0.55
CA TYR A 196 -3.95 11.79 1.17
C TYR A 196 -4.75 13.07 1.44
N VAL A 197 -4.09 14.15 1.86
CA VAL A 197 -4.76 15.47 1.97
C VAL A 197 -5.25 15.96 0.60
N ALA A 198 -4.46 15.79 -0.46
CA ALA A 198 -4.88 16.14 -1.82
C ALA A 198 -6.09 15.32 -2.30
N GLN A 199 -6.12 14.01 -2.02
CA GLN A 199 -7.29 13.15 -2.32
C GLN A 199 -8.53 13.53 -1.51
N GLY A 200 -8.36 13.85 -0.22
CA GLY A 200 -9.42 14.38 0.62
C GLY A 200 -10.01 15.65 0.01
N CYS A 201 -9.16 16.62 -0.35
CA CYS A 201 -9.57 17.86 -1.02
C CYS A 201 -10.31 17.59 -2.34
N ALA A 202 -9.88 16.59 -3.12
CA ALA A 202 -10.54 16.20 -4.36
C ALA A 202 -11.99 15.71 -4.15
N SER A 203 -12.35 15.21 -2.96
CA SER A 203 -13.75 14.85 -2.64
C SER A 203 -14.67 16.06 -2.44
N LYS A 204 -14.12 17.22 -2.06
CA LYS A 204 -14.87 18.47 -1.79
C LYS A 204 -14.72 19.54 -2.86
N VAL A 205 -13.89 19.31 -3.87
CA VAL A 205 -13.51 20.33 -4.86
C VAL A 205 -14.70 20.94 -5.61
N ARG A 206 -15.83 20.23 -5.72
CA ARG A 206 -17.04 20.73 -6.38
C ARG A 206 -18.31 20.47 -5.56
N PRO A 207 -19.29 21.39 -5.64
CA PRO A 207 -20.57 21.21 -4.97
C PRO A 207 -21.30 19.98 -5.50
N ALA A 208 -22.13 19.37 -4.64
CA ALA A 208 -22.90 18.15 -4.95
C ALA A 208 -23.73 18.23 -6.25
N SER A 209 -24.10 19.45 -6.69
CA SER A 209 -24.84 19.69 -7.93
C SER A 209 -24.02 19.52 -9.21
N GLU A 210 -22.69 19.56 -9.14
CA GLU A 210 -21.77 19.26 -10.25
C GLU A 210 -21.13 17.87 -10.12
N TYR A 211 -21.05 17.35 -8.89
CA TYR A 211 -20.50 16.03 -8.59
C TYR A 211 -21.35 14.89 -9.19
N ASN A 212 -22.68 15.08 -9.23
CA ASN A 212 -23.68 14.12 -9.69
C ASN A 212 -24.26 14.47 -11.07
N LYS A 213 -23.51 15.18 -11.93
CA LYS A 213 -23.91 15.44 -13.32
C LYS A 213 -23.24 14.43 -14.24
N GLY A 214 -23.71 13.19 -14.21
CA GLY A 214 -23.30 12.14 -15.12
C GLY A 214 -22.50 11.01 -14.47
N CYS A 215 -22.42 9.91 -15.21
CA CYS A 215 -21.71 8.70 -14.84
C CYS A 215 -20.39 8.60 -15.62
N PRO A 216 -19.22 8.42 -14.96
CA PRO A 216 -18.99 8.29 -13.51
C PRO A 216 -19.08 9.59 -12.71
N GLU A 217 -19.44 9.45 -11.43
CA GLU A 217 -19.29 10.49 -10.41
C GLU A 217 -17.87 11.07 -10.43
N LEU A 218 -17.75 12.40 -10.31
CA LEU A 218 -16.48 13.11 -10.52
C LEU A 218 -15.35 12.54 -9.64
N PHE A 219 -15.60 12.29 -8.36
CA PHE A 219 -14.57 11.74 -7.46
C PHE A 219 -14.21 10.30 -7.76
N ALA A 220 -15.15 9.47 -8.20
CA ALA A 220 -14.84 8.13 -8.66
C ALA A 220 -13.89 8.19 -9.86
N ALA A 221 -14.14 9.09 -10.82
CA ALA A 221 -13.26 9.34 -11.95
C ALA A 221 -11.88 9.87 -11.53
N LEU A 222 -11.83 10.80 -10.58
CA LEU A 222 -10.58 11.33 -10.01
C LEU A 222 -9.78 10.24 -9.28
N SER A 223 -10.46 9.37 -8.53
CA SER A 223 -9.87 8.22 -7.84
C SER A 223 -9.27 7.22 -8.84
N PHE A 224 -9.97 6.94 -9.95
CA PHE A 224 -9.44 6.11 -11.03
C PHE A 224 -8.21 6.73 -11.68
N CYS A 225 -8.24 8.04 -11.96
CA CYS A 225 -7.12 8.79 -12.52
C CYS A 225 -5.89 8.76 -11.59
N TYR A 226 -6.10 8.95 -10.30
CA TYR A 226 -5.06 8.78 -9.29
C TYR A 226 -4.45 7.38 -9.32
N GLN A 227 -5.27 6.33 -9.29
CA GLN A 227 -4.79 4.95 -9.31
C GLN A 227 -4.05 4.62 -10.62
N ALA A 228 -4.46 5.19 -11.75
CA ALA A 228 -3.74 5.06 -13.01
C ALA A 228 -2.33 5.67 -12.93
N GLY A 229 -2.19 6.85 -12.31
CA GLY A 229 -0.89 7.46 -12.03
C GLY A 229 -0.02 6.59 -11.11
N VAL A 230 -0.59 6.03 -10.05
CA VAL A 230 0.11 5.10 -9.14
C VAL A 230 0.59 3.84 -9.89
N PHE A 231 -0.25 3.26 -10.74
CA PHE A 231 0.11 2.09 -11.53
C PHE A 231 1.27 2.40 -12.48
N VAL A 232 1.16 3.46 -13.28
CA VAL A 232 2.21 3.87 -14.23
C VAL A 232 3.53 4.12 -13.52
N SER A 233 3.51 4.86 -12.41
CA SER A 233 4.74 5.18 -11.67
C SER A 233 5.38 3.96 -11.02
N ARG A 234 4.61 3.04 -10.43
CA ARG A 234 5.14 1.77 -9.88
C ARG A 234 5.71 0.86 -10.96
N SER A 235 5.10 0.82 -12.15
CA SER A 235 5.63 0.06 -13.29
C SER A 235 6.88 0.72 -13.90
N SER A 236 7.04 2.04 -13.76
CA SER A 236 8.11 2.80 -14.41
C SER A 236 9.52 2.54 -13.85
N VAL A 237 9.67 2.00 -12.63
CA VAL A 237 10.99 1.84 -11.97
C VAL A 237 11.98 0.97 -12.77
N GLN A 238 11.46 0.07 -13.62
CA GLN A 238 12.29 -0.78 -14.48
C GLN A 238 12.88 0.00 -15.67
N LEU A 239 12.30 1.15 -16.01
CA LEU A 239 12.68 1.99 -17.14
C LEU A 239 13.37 3.28 -16.66
N PHE A 240 12.86 3.90 -15.60
CA PHE A 240 13.33 5.19 -15.09
C PHE A 240 13.42 5.17 -13.56
N GLN A 241 14.58 5.54 -13.03
CA GLN A 241 14.88 5.53 -11.60
C GLN A 241 15.20 6.95 -11.13
N ILE A 242 14.54 7.37 -10.05
CA ILE A 242 14.68 8.69 -9.44
C ILE A 242 15.42 8.53 -8.12
N LYS A 243 16.72 8.85 -8.13
CA LYS A 243 17.55 8.77 -6.92
C LYS A 243 17.25 9.88 -5.90
N ARG A 244 16.79 11.06 -6.37
CA ARG A 244 16.46 12.20 -5.50
C ARG A 244 14.97 12.21 -5.14
N VAL A 245 14.61 11.37 -4.19
CA VAL A 245 13.22 11.21 -3.72
C VAL A 245 12.67 12.49 -3.05
N GLU A 246 13.55 13.34 -2.52
CA GLU A 246 13.26 14.68 -1.97
C GLU A 246 12.38 15.53 -2.89
N VAL A 247 12.70 15.48 -4.19
CA VAL A 247 12.06 16.32 -5.19
C VAL A 247 10.60 15.91 -5.32
N LEU A 248 10.31 14.60 -5.22
CA LEU A 248 8.96 14.08 -5.23
C LEU A 248 8.17 14.57 -4.01
N SER A 249 8.79 14.58 -2.82
CA SER A 249 8.18 15.11 -1.60
C SER A 249 7.83 16.60 -1.71
N VAL A 250 8.75 17.41 -2.24
CA VAL A 250 8.51 18.85 -2.43
C VAL A 250 7.42 19.09 -3.47
N LEU A 251 7.46 18.38 -4.60
CA LEU A 251 6.42 18.49 -5.62
C LEU A 251 5.05 18.04 -5.09
N GLN A 252 5.01 17.01 -4.25
CA GLN A 252 3.78 16.54 -3.63
C GLN A 252 3.23 17.54 -2.60
N PHE A 253 4.10 18.20 -1.85
CA PHE A 253 3.70 19.31 -0.98
C PHE A 253 3.04 20.44 -1.78
N LEU A 254 3.65 20.85 -2.90
CA LEU A 254 3.09 21.87 -3.78
C LEU A 254 1.72 21.45 -4.33
N ASN A 255 1.54 20.17 -4.69
CA ASN A 255 0.23 19.63 -5.08
C ASN A 255 -0.80 19.73 -3.95
N MET A 256 -0.44 19.32 -2.73
CA MET A 256 -1.34 19.43 -1.59
C MET A 256 -1.81 20.86 -1.39
N VAL A 257 -0.87 21.82 -1.42
CA VAL A 257 -1.19 23.25 -1.34
C VAL A 257 -2.15 23.64 -2.47
N LEU A 258 -1.83 23.30 -3.73
CA LEU A 258 -2.69 23.58 -4.88
C LEU A 258 -4.13 23.07 -4.69
N TRP A 259 -4.30 21.84 -4.20
CA TRP A 259 -5.60 21.23 -3.95
C TRP A 259 -6.37 21.90 -2.81
N ILE A 260 -5.69 22.29 -1.73
CA ILE A 260 -6.32 23.04 -0.62
C ILE A 260 -6.84 24.40 -1.14
N PHE A 261 -6.04 25.11 -1.94
CA PHE A 261 -6.46 26.36 -2.55
C PHE A 261 -7.62 26.17 -3.54
N ASP A 262 -7.63 25.09 -4.32
CA ASP A 262 -8.72 24.85 -5.27
C ASP A 262 -10.05 24.51 -4.61
N VAL A 263 -10.06 23.87 -3.43
CA VAL A 263 -11.32 23.65 -2.69
C VAL A 263 -11.98 24.98 -2.31
N HIS A 264 -11.18 25.95 -1.86
CA HIS A 264 -11.68 27.25 -1.43
C HIS A 264 -12.03 28.18 -2.60
N TYR A 265 -11.12 28.31 -3.57
CA TYR A 265 -11.26 29.28 -4.67
C TYR A 265 -11.93 28.71 -5.92
N LYS A 266 -12.01 27.38 -6.06
CA LYS A 266 -12.64 26.65 -7.18
C LYS A 266 -12.17 27.13 -8.55
N PHE A 267 -10.88 27.45 -8.66
CA PHE A 267 -10.31 28.12 -9.83
C PHE A 267 -9.85 27.15 -10.93
N ILE A 268 -9.56 25.89 -10.60
CA ILE A 268 -9.07 24.90 -11.56
C ILE A 268 -10.24 24.35 -12.38
N PRO A 269 -10.22 24.44 -13.72
CA PRO A 269 -11.28 23.88 -14.55
C PRO A 269 -11.46 22.37 -14.37
N VAL A 270 -12.71 21.90 -14.44
CA VAL A 270 -13.08 20.48 -14.20
C VAL A 270 -12.30 19.50 -15.09
N TYR A 271 -12.04 19.87 -16.35
CA TYR A 271 -11.30 19.02 -17.29
C TYR A 271 -9.81 18.86 -16.95
N LEU A 272 -9.24 19.72 -16.09
CA LEU A 272 -7.85 19.60 -15.62
C LEU A 272 -7.71 18.78 -14.33
N LEU A 273 -8.79 18.61 -13.55
CA LEU A 273 -8.76 17.85 -12.30
C LEU A 273 -8.28 16.40 -12.49
N PRO A 274 -8.72 15.63 -13.52
CA PRO A 274 -8.21 14.29 -13.78
C PRO A 274 -6.70 14.26 -14.02
N ALA A 275 -6.17 15.22 -14.78
CA ALA A 275 -4.74 15.31 -15.06
C ALA A 275 -3.92 15.58 -13.80
N LEU A 276 -4.43 16.45 -12.92
CA LEU A 276 -3.81 16.72 -11.62
C LEU A 276 -3.85 15.49 -10.70
N MET A 277 -4.93 14.70 -10.72
CA MET A 277 -4.97 13.46 -9.95
C MET A 277 -4.02 12.38 -10.48
N ILE A 278 -3.88 12.25 -11.80
CA ILE A 278 -2.83 11.40 -12.39
C ILE A 278 -1.46 11.86 -11.88
N TYR A 279 -1.21 13.17 -11.85
CA TYR A 279 0.06 13.72 -11.37
C TYR A 279 0.31 13.42 -9.88
N VAL A 280 -0.70 13.56 -9.02
CA VAL A 280 -0.65 13.17 -7.60
C VAL A 280 -0.29 11.68 -7.47
N GLY A 281 -0.94 10.81 -8.24
CA GLY A 281 -0.67 9.37 -8.22
C GLY A 281 0.73 9.01 -8.75
N LEU A 282 1.22 9.72 -9.78
CA LEU A 282 2.55 9.51 -10.34
C LEU A 282 3.64 9.81 -9.29
N LEU A 283 3.53 10.90 -8.55
CA LEU A 283 4.51 11.27 -7.53
C LEU A 283 4.49 10.31 -6.33
N GLY A 284 3.30 9.95 -5.85
CA GLY A 284 3.11 8.98 -4.76
C GLY A 284 3.71 7.62 -5.09
N GLY A 285 3.31 7.03 -6.21
CA GLY A 285 3.81 5.73 -6.64
C GLY A 285 5.29 5.74 -7.01
N ALA A 286 5.80 6.84 -7.59
CA ALA A 286 7.23 6.99 -7.90
C ALA A 286 8.06 7.05 -6.60
N SER A 287 7.61 7.81 -5.59
CA SER A 287 8.32 7.90 -4.31
C SER A 287 8.39 6.53 -3.63
N TYR A 288 7.25 5.82 -3.56
CA TYR A 288 7.19 4.46 -3.03
C TYR A 288 8.21 3.55 -3.71
N VAL A 289 8.09 3.37 -5.03
CA VAL A 289 8.90 2.35 -5.73
C VAL A 289 10.39 2.69 -5.74
N ASN A 290 10.76 3.97 -5.85
CA ASN A 290 12.16 4.39 -5.85
C ASN A 290 12.80 4.24 -4.46
N ILE A 291 12.06 4.50 -3.37
CA ILE A 291 12.58 4.28 -2.01
C ILE A 291 12.84 2.79 -1.76
N PHE A 292 11.91 1.90 -2.10
CA PHE A 292 12.16 0.47 -1.98
C PHE A 292 13.28 0.00 -2.91
N TYR A 293 13.39 0.56 -4.12
CA TYR A 293 14.49 0.27 -5.02
C TYR A 293 15.86 0.64 -4.43
N LEU A 294 15.99 1.85 -3.87
CA LEU A 294 17.21 2.32 -3.20
C LEU A 294 17.58 1.44 -2.00
N LEU A 295 16.59 1.06 -1.18
CA LEU A 295 16.81 0.16 -0.04
C LEU A 295 17.32 -1.22 -0.47
N LEU A 296 16.89 -1.70 -1.63
CA LEU A 296 17.26 -3.03 -2.14
C LEU A 296 18.61 -3.06 -2.85
N HIS A 297 19.07 -1.95 -3.44
CA HIS A 297 20.22 -1.95 -4.35
C HIS A 297 21.40 -1.07 -3.88
N GLU A 298 21.21 -0.16 -2.94
CA GLU A 298 22.32 0.68 -2.45
C GLU A 298 23.16 -0.08 -1.41
N ASP A 299 24.49 -0.06 -1.59
CA ASP A 299 25.47 -0.72 -0.72
C ASP A 299 25.47 -0.17 0.72
N LYS A 300 24.92 1.05 0.90
CA LYS A 300 24.73 1.69 2.20
C LYS A 300 23.83 0.87 3.15
N TYR A 301 22.99 -0.01 2.62
CA TYR A 301 22.09 -0.85 3.41
C TYR A 301 22.63 -2.29 3.46
N PRO A 302 23.22 -2.72 4.59
CA PRO A 302 23.76 -4.06 4.75
C PRO A 302 22.66 -5.11 4.54
N GLU A 303 22.98 -6.20 3.86
CA GLU A 303 21.99 -7.23 3.51
C GLU A 303 21.33 -7.84 4.75
N GLU A 304 22.10 -8.02 5.82
CA GLU A 304 21.64 -8.52 7.12
C GLU A 304 20.52 -7.68 7.73
N ASP A 305 20.54 -6.36 7.47
CA ASP A 305 19.63 -5.38 8.08
C ASP A 305 18.60 -4.83 7.07
N ARG A 306 18.72 -5.17 5.79
CA ARG A 306 17.91 -4.64 4.70
C ARG A 306 16.42 -4.91 4.91
N GLU A 307 16.07 -6.10 5.36
CA GLU A 307 14.70 -6.45 5.75
C GLU A 307 14.17 -5.53 6.87
N PHE A 308 14.98 -5.33 7.90
CA PHE A 308 14.58 -4.53 9.04
C PHE A 308 14.40 -3.06 8.66
N CYS A 309 15.29 -2.55 7.79
CA CYS A 309 15.20 -1.23 7.16
C CYS A 309 13.91 -1.06 6.36
N ILE A 310 13.58 -2.02 5.49
CA ILE A 310 12.34 -2.07 4.69
C ILE A 310 11.11 -2.04 5.59
N ASN A 311 11.11 -2.85 6.66
CA ASN A 311 10.00 -2.88 7.62
C ASN A 311 9.83 -1.54 8.34
N ILE A 312 10.93 -0.89 8.78
CA ILE A 312 10.85 0.44 9.39
C ILE A 312 10.25 1.44 8.41
N VAL A 313 10.76 1.50 7.18
CA VAL A 313 10.31 2.46 6.15
C VAL A 313 8.83 2.25 5.82
N SER A 314 8.38 0.99 5.71
CA SER A 314 6.97 0.65 5.49
C SER A 314 6.04 1.19 6.59
N LEU A 315 6.48 1.22 7.86
CA LEU A 315 5.67 1.80 8.95
C LEU A 315 5.39 3.29 8.76
N PHE A 316 6.30 4.03 8.12
CA PHE A 316 6.12 5.46 7.86
C PHE A 316 5.09 5.73 6.76
N ILE A 317 4.78 4.76 5.90
CA ILE A 317 3.66 4.84 4.97
C ILE A 317 2.36 4.97 5.77
N THR A 318 2.11 4.01 6.67
CA THR A 318 0.92 4.02 7.53
C THR A 318 0.89 5.28 8.41
N GLY A 319 2.04 5.70 8.94
CA GLY A 319 2.16 6.96 9.68
C GLY A 319 1.74 8.18 8.86
N GLY A 320 2.23 8.29 7.61
CA GLY A 320 1.87 9.36 6.70
C GLY A 320 0.38 9.38 6.37
N ILE A 321 -0.22 8.22 6.11
CA ILE A 321 -1.66 8.07 5.86
C ILE A 321 -2.48 8.56 7.06
N VAL A 322 -2.17 8.07 8.26
CA VAL A 322 -2.89 8.45 9.48
C VAL A 322 -2.77 9.95 9.76
N LEU A 323 -1.57 10.52 9.61
CA LEU A 323 -1.35 11.96 9.78
C LEU A 323 -2.09 12.77 8.70
N GLY A 324 -2.11 12.29 7.46
CA GLY A 324 -2.84 12.89 6.35
C GLY A 324 -4.34 12.94 6.63
N THR A 325 -4.95 11.81 7.01
CA THR A 325 -6.37 11.74 7.37
C THR A 325 -6.71 12.59 8.61
N ALA A 326 -5.81 12.64 9.60
CA ALA A 326 -6.00 13.52 10.76
C ALA A 326 -5.97 15.00 10.37
N LEU A 327 -5.00 15.41 9.54
CA LEU A 327 -4.87 16.77 9.05
C LEU A 327 -6.06 17.16 8.17
N GLU A 328 -6.49 16.28 7.27
CA GLU A 328 -7.70 16.43 6.45
C GLU A 328 -8.93 16.67 7.34
N THR A 329 -9.12 15.84 8.37
CA THR A 329 -10.24 15.98 9.31
C THR A 329 -10.21 17.34 10.02
N VAL A 330 -9.03 17.79 10.46
CA VAL A 330 -8.87 19.11 11.09
C VAL A 330 -9.17 20.21 10.08
N LEU A 331 -8.63 20.12 8.86
CA LEU A 331 -8.81 21.10 7.79
C LEU A 331 -10.31 21.28 7.46
N PHE A 332 -11.04 20.18 7.33
CA PHE A 332 -12.47 20.17 7.00
C PHE A 332 -13.38 20.61 8.14
N ASN A 333 -12.95 20.48 9.39
CA ASN A 333 -13.71 20.92 10.56
C ASN A 333 -13.33 22.33 11.04
N THR A 334 -12.36 23.00 10.41
CA THR A 334 -11.89 24.33 10.86
C THR A 334 -11.81 25.33 9.71
N VAL A 335 -10.94 25.08 8.74
CA VAL A 335 -10.62 26.02 7.65
C VAL A 335 -11.63 25.92 6.51
N LEU A 336 -12.13 24.71 6.24
CA LEU A 336 -13.02 24.38 5.13
C LEU A 336 -14.38 23.85 5.63
N GLU A 337 -14.84 24.35 6.78
CA GLU A 337 -16.14 23.94 7.36
C GLU A 337 -17.32 24.46 6.51
N SER A 338 -17.14 25.61 5.86
CA SER A 338 -18.17 26.26 5.02
C SER A 338 -18.15 25.86 3.54
N ASP A 339 -17.18 25.04 3.12
CA ASP A 339 -16.90 24.70 1.71
C ASP A 339 -17.24 23.23 1.37
#